data_AF-A0A1F3NP45-F1
#
_entry.id   AF-A0A1F3NP45-F1
#
_cell.length_a   1.000
_cell.length_b   1.000
_cell.length_c   1.000
_cell.angle_alpha   90.00
_cell.angle_beta   90.00
_cell.angle_gamma   90.00
#
_symmetry.space_group_name_H-M   'P 1'
#
loop_
_entity.id
_entity.type
_entity.pdbx_description
1 polymer ?
#
loop_
_entity_poly.entity_id
_entity_poly.type
_entity_poly.pdbx_seq_one_letter_code
_entity_poly.pdbx_strand_id
1 'polypeptide(L)'
;MDLKISITRLLFLVLFTFIISCSRQGKQSVTILQTTDLHGVLLPYDFIEKEDLKVSLAAVSSYVKKVRGENGSVVLLDNGDNLQGQPPVYYYNFIDTVSPHINAEALNYLDYDAGTVGNHDIEAGHSVYDRLINDYNFPLLAANAVNTATGKPYFEPYTIIEKEGVRVAIFGMITPAVPDWLPPELYSGMEFRDMLETAKKYMPVILKEKPDLVVGLFHSGWDERDDPAQAGSHSDENGCTAVAWNVPGFDVILCGHNHNVVNKKFINSEGDTVLVLEGGSRAEKIARADVVFHKDKTTGKVQKIVTGKIIDVDNYSPDREFVNKFSPQRNVIMEYVNKVIAISEVTISSRDSYFGSSPFVDMIHSIQLDITHADISFAAPLSFDVKISAGPVTVGDMFKLYRFENMLYTMSMTGSEIKKYLEFSYSEWLNTMKGPDDHLLKFQISKDGKLILRNGEAWLKNQPYNFDSAAGIDYTVDVSKPEGKRVTINSLSNGNPFEMNKVYLVAVNSHRGNGGGGHLSAGAGIPQSEFSNRLVKSTEKDLRYYIIKYMEAKKTIRPVALNNWKIIPEKWVNEAKSGDYAMLFGK
;
A
#
# COMPACT_ATOMS: atom_id res chain seq x y z
N MET A 1 -26.75 -64.49 -43.16
CA MET A 1 -25.64 -64.09 -42.27
C MET A 1 -26.24 -63.86 -40.89
N ASP A 2 -26.14 -64.89 -40.06
CA ASP A 2 -26.63 -64.89 -38.68
C ASP A 2 -25.81 -63.95 -37.80
N LEU A 3 -26.48 -63.00 -37.16
CA LEU A 3 -25.89 -62.17 -36.11
C LEU A 3 -26.63 -62.43 -34.78
N LYS A 4 -26.48 -63.65 -34.26
CA LYS A 4 -26.75 -63.94 -32.84
C LYS A 4 -25.61 -63.35 -32.00
N ILE A 5 -25.65 -62.05 -31.74
CA ILE A 5 -24.82 -61.43 -30.71
C ILE A 5 -25.42 -61.83 -29.37
N SER A 6 -24.72 -62.71 -28.68
CA SER A 6 -25.10 -63.24 -27.38
C SER A 6 -25.22 -62.13 -26.33
N ILE A 7 -26.37 -62.05 -25.66
CA ILE A 7 -26.67 -61.19 -24.50
C ILE A 7 -25.60 -61.32 -23.40
N THR A 8 -24.86 -62.43 -23.35
CA THR A 8 -23.77 -62.66 -22.39
C THR A 8 -22.55 -61.74 -22.62
N ARG A 9 -22.30 -61.24 -23.84
CA ARG A 9 -21.20 -60.29 -24.10
C ARG A 9 -21.54 -58.84 -23.77
N LEU A 10 -22.81 -58.46 -23.85
CA LEU A 10 -23.25 -57.12 -23.45
C LEU A 10 -23.26 -56.97 -21.91
N LEU A 11 -23.63 -58.03 -21.17
CA LEU A 11 -23.51 -58.03 -19.70
C LEU A 11 -22.05 -57.97 -19.21
N PHE A 12 -21.10 -58.60 -19.92
CA PHE A 12 -19.68 -58.52 -19.56
C PHE A 12 -19.08 -57.13 -19.83
N LEU A 13 -19.55 -56.42 -20.86
CA LEU A 13 -19.10 -55.05 -21.15
C LEU A 13 -19.67 -54.03 -20.15
N VAL A 14 -20.93 -54.22 -19.71
CA VAL A 14 -21.56 -53.38 -18.69
C VAL A 14 -20.99 -53.64 -17.28
N LEU A 15 -20.59 -54.87 -16.96
CA LEU A 15 -19.88 -55.19 -15.71
C LEU A 15 -18.45 -54.63 -15.69
N PHE A 16 -17.78 -54.51 -16.84
CA PHE A 16 -16.41 -53.96 -16.91
C PHE A 16 -16.40 -52.43 -16.81
N THR A 17 -17.45 -51.74 -17.24
CA THR A 17 -17.62 -50.29 -17.01
C THR A 17 -17.99 -49.94 -15.56
N PHE A 18 -18.50 -50.88 -14.76
CA PHE A 18 -18.83 -50.65 -13.35
C PHE A 18 -17.68 -50.91 -12.37
N ILE A 19 -16.55 -51.48 -12.82
CA ILE A 19 -15.41 -51.83 -11.96
C ILE A 19 -14.22 -50.85 -12.13
N ILE A 20 -14.31 -49.88 -13.06
CA ILE A 20 -13.30 -48.80 -13.20
C ILE A 20 -13.68 -47.53 -12.40
N SER A 21 -14.82 -47.50 -11.70
CA SER A 21 -14.98 -46.65 -10.50
C SER A 21 -14.31 -47.27 -9.28
N CYS A 22 -13.10 -47.80 -9.47
CA CYS A 22 -12.22 -48.07 -8.35
C CYS A 22 -11.78 -46.70 -7.85
N SER A 23 -12.38 -46.30 -6.72
CA SER A 23 -12.08 -45.08 -5.98
C SER A 23 -10.60 -44.74 -6.08
N ARG A 24 -10.26 -43.62 -6.73
CA ARG A 24 -9.05 -42.87 -6.40
C ARG A 24 -9.24 -42.40 -4.96
N GLN A 25 -9.05 -43.31 -3.99
CA GLN A 25 -8.83 -42.99 -2.58
C GLN A 25 -7.41 -42.43 -2.45
N GLY A 26 -7.14 -41.36 -3.22
CA GLY A 26 -6.00 -40.50 -3.03
C GLY A 26 -6.31 -39.53 -1.91
N LYS A 27 -5.29 -39.20 -1.13
CA LYS A 27 -5.28 -38.06 -0.21
C LYS A 27 -5.85 -36.84 -0.95
N GLN A 28 -7.03 -36.36 -0.55
CA GLN A 28 -7.60 -35.13 -1.12
C GLN A 28 -6.85 -33.95 -0.50
N SER A 29 -6.28 -33.09 -1.33
CA SER A 29 -5.49 -31.95 -0.87
C SER A 29 -5.71 -30.73 -1.75
N VAL A 30 -5.70 -29.56 -1.11
CA VAL A 30 -5.74 -28.25 -1.76
C VAL A 30 -4.55 -27.44 -1.27
N THR A 31 -3.88 -26.77 -2.18
CA THR A 31 -2.87 -25.77 -1.89
C THR A 31 -3.45 -24.39 -2.17
N ILE A 32 -3.43 -23.52 -1.17
CA ILE A 32 -3.77 -22.11 -1.32
C ILE A 32 -2.46 -21.33 -1.46
N LEU A 33 -2.35 -20.52 -2.50
CA LEU A 33 -1.25 -19.61 -2.72
C LEU A 33 -1.78 -18.18 -2.66
N GLN A 34 -1.01 -17.28 -2.06
CA GLN A 34 -1.39 -15.89 -1.92
C GLN A 34 -0.22 -14.95 -2.26
N THR A 35 -0.52 -13.98 -3.14
CA THR A 35 0.23 -12.73 -3.32
C THR A 35 -0.51 -11.58 -2.66
N THR A 36 0.21 -10.53 -2.25
CA THR A 36 -0.35 -9.29 -1.68
C THR A 36 0.62 -8.17 -1.95
N ASP A 37 0.10 -6.94 -1.98
CA ASP A 37 0.89 -5.72 -2.05
C ASP A 37 1.91 -5.79 -3.20
N LEU A 38 1.47 -6.29 -4.37
CA LEU A 38 2.36 -6.46 -5.53
C LEU A 38 2.94 -5.12 -5.98
N HIS A 39 2.22 -4.03 -5.74
CA HIS A 39 2.63 -2.67 -6.06
C HIS A 39 3.12 -2.48 -7.51
N GLY A 40 2.44 -3.15 -8.45
CA GLY A 40 2.77 -3.13 -9.87
C GLY A 40 4.09 -3.84 -10.26
N VAL A 41 4.70 -4.65 -9.38
CA VAL A 41 5.91 -5.45 -9.69
C VAL A 41 5.54 -6.69 -10.53
N LEU A 42 5.05 -6.44 -11.74
CA LEU A 42 4.55 -7.47 -12.66
C LEU A 42 5.67 -8.10 -13.49
N LEU A 43 6.57 -7.25 -13.99
CA LEU A 43 7.69 -7.62 -14.85
C LEU A 43 8.99 -7.62 -14.05
N PRO A 44 10.02 -8.39 -14.45
CA PRO A 44 11.30 -8.47 -13.75
C PRO A 44 12.18 -7.23 -14.02
N TYR A 45 11.62 -6.04 -13.88
CA TYR A 45 12.28 -4.76 -14.16
C TYR A 45 11.69 -3.66 -13.29
N ASP A 46 12.54 -2.89 -12.62
CA ASP A 46 12.15 -1.70 -11.89
C ASP A 46 12.13 -0.53 -12.86
N PHE A 47 10.94 -0.01 -13.18
CA PHE A 47 10.79 1.07 -14.16
C PHE A 47 11.15 2.44 -13.59
N ILE A 48 11.29 2.55 -12.26
CA ILE A 48 11.72 3.75 -11.56
C ILE A 48 13.25 3.79 -11.55
N GLU A 49 13.89 2.72 -11.03
CA GLU A 49 15.35 2.63 -10.92
C GLU A 49 16.05 2.24 -12.23
N LYS A 50 15.30 1.70 -13.19
CA LYS A 50 15.76 1.29 -14.52
C LYS A 50 16.76 0.12 -14.49
N GLU A 51 16.51 -0.84 -13.63
CA GLU A 51 17.34 -2.05 -13.46
C GLU A 51 16.50 -3.33 -13.40
N ASP A 52 17.15 -4.47 -13.66
CA ASP A 52 16.51 -5.78 -13.61
C ASP A 52 16.16 -6.16 -12.16
N LEU A 53 14.95 -6.69 -11.96
CA LEU A 53 14.52 -7.21 -10.67
C LEU A 53 14.66 -8.73 -10.61
N LYS A 54 15.09 -9.22 -9.44
CA LYS A 54 15.12 -10.67 -9.15
C LYS A 54 13.74 -11.25 -8.82
N VAL A 55 12.81 -10.39 -8.41
CA VAL A 55 11.46 -10.73 -7.98
C VAL A 55 10.44 -10.02 -8.86
N SER A 56 9.34 -10.69 -9.18
CA SER A 56 8.20 -10.14 -9.93
C SER A 56 7.09 -11.18 -10.06
N LEU A 57 5.91 -10.74 -10.50
CA LEU A 57 4.83 -11.66 -10.86
C LEU A 57 5.26 -12.68 -11.96
N ALA A 58 6.21 -12.34 -12.82
CA ALA A 58 6.79 -13.29 -13.76
C ALA A 58 7.54 -14.44 -13.05
N ALA A 59 8.24 -14.19 -11.95
CA ALA A 59 8.87 -15.24 -11.14
C ALA A 59 7.83 -16.01 -10.31
N VAL A 60 6.78 -15.33 -9.82
CA VAL A 60 5.60 -15.98 -9.22
C VAL A 60 4.96 -16.95 -10.21
N SER A 61 4.84 -16.60 -11.49
CA SER A 61 4.30 -17.47 -12.55
C SER A 61 5.07 -18.80 -12.62
N SER A 62 6.41 -18.77 -12.56
CA SER A 62 7.23 -19.98 -12.53
C SER A 62 6.91 -20.87 -11.33
N TYR A 63 6.75 -20.28 -10.14
CA TYR A 63 6.37 -21.02 -8.94
C TYR A 63 4.97 -21.61 -9.04
N VAL A 64 3.98 -20.83 -9.47
CA VAL A 64 2.59 -21.28 -9.65
C VAL A 64 2.52 -22.43 -10.65
N LYS A 65 3.21 -22.33 -11.80
CA LYS A 65 3.30 -23.42 -12.79
C LYS A 65 3.90 -24.69 -12.19
N LYS A 66 4.97 -24.56 -11.38
CA LYS A 66 5.56 -25.69 -10.65
C LYS A 66 4.55 -26.36 -9.72
N VAL A 67 3.85 -25.60 -8.88
CA VAL A 67 2.88 -26.15 -7.92
C VAL A 67 1.70 -26.80 -8.63
N ARG A 68 1.17 -26.19 -9.70
CA ARG A 68 0.12 -26.80 -10.53
C ARG A 68 0.55 -28.13 -11.17
N GLY A 69 1.84 -28.29 -11.47
CA GLY A 69 2.41 -29.55 -11.97
C GLY A 69 2.58 -30.66 -10.93
N GLU A 70 2.50 -30.36 -9.62
CA GLU A 70 2.71 -31.32 -8.51
C GLU A 70 1.47 -32.20 -8.21
N ASN A 71 0.47 -32.27 -9.11
CA ASN A 71 -0.76 -33.07 -8.99
C ASN A 71 -1.71 -32.64 -7.85
N GLY A 72 -1.65 -31.38 -7.41
CA GLY A 72 -2.52 -30.80 -6.38
C GLY A 72 -3.50 -29.76 -6.92
N SER A 73 -4.70 -29.69 -6.33
CA SER A 73 -5.64 -28.59 -6.52
C SER A 73 -5.03 -27.28 -6.02
N VAL A 74 -4.83 -26.30 -6.89
CA VAL A 74 -4.34 -24.97 -6.49
C VAL A 74 -5.49 -23.97 -6.49
N VAL A 75 -5.60 -23.21 -5.39
CA VAL A 75 -6.38 -21.98 -5.29
C VAL A 75 -5.38 -20.82 -5.20
N LEU A 76 -5.36 -19.95 -6.20
CA LEU A 76 -4.45 -18.81 -6.27
C LEU A 76 -5.22 -17.51 -5.98
N LEU A 77 -4.78 -16.77 -4.97
CA LEU A 77 -5.46 -15.60 -4.43
C LEU A 77 -4.52 -14.39 -4.46
N ASP A 78 -5.07 -13.21 -4.73
CA ASP A 78 -4.36 -11.96 -4.55
C ASP A 78 -5.05 -11.12 -3.47
N ASN A 79 -4.28 -10.54 -2.55
CA ASN A 79 -4.83 -9.84 -1.41
C ASN A 79 -4.78 -8.31 -1.53
N GLY A 80 -4.77 -7.73 -2.74
CA GLY A 80 -4.91 -6.28 -2.94
C GLY A 80 -3.59 -5.49 -2.89
N ASP A 81 -3.72 -4.17 -3.07
CA ASP A 81 -2.64 -3.18 -3.26
C ASP A 81 -1.78 -3.45 -4.50
N ASN A 82 -2.47 -3.55 -5.64
CA ASN A 82 -1.86 -3.78 -6.93
C ASN A 82 -1.68 -2.52 -7.76
N LEU A 83 -2.55 -1.51 -7.59
CA LEU A 83 -2.70 -0.39 -8.53
C LEU A 83 -1.84 0.83 -8.24
N GLN A 84 -0.94 0.75 -7.25
CA GLN A 84 -0.02 1.82 -6.90
C GLN A 84 1.40 1.28 -6.76
N GLY A 85 2.42 2.05 -7.10
CA GLY A 85 3.83 1.70 -6.85
C GLY A 85 4.70 1.83 -8.08
N GLN A 86 4.72 0.81 -8.94
CA GLN A 86 5.52 0.83 -10.17
C GLN A 86 4.80 1.53 -11.34
N PRO A 87 5.54 2.20 -12.26
CA PRO A 87 4.98 2.89 -13.42
C PRO A 87 3.99 2.12 -14.33
N PRO A 88 4.09 0.79 -14.52
CA PRO A 88 3.11 0.07 -15.34
C PRO A 88 1.68 0.29 -14.89
N VAL A 89 1.38 0.21 -13.59
CA VAL A 89 0.00 0.37 -13.12
C VAL A 89 -0.47 1.81 -13.21
N TYR A 90 0.38 2.79 -12.88
CA TYR A 90 0.04 4.22 -13.08
C TYR A 90 -0.30 4.53 -14.56
N TYR A 91 0.46 3.97 -15.50
CA TYR A 91 0.21 4.19 -16.92
C TYR A 91 -1.17 3.68 -17.35
N TYR A 92 -1.56 2.47 -16.95
CA TYR A 92 -2.88 1.92 -17.32
C TYR A 92 -4.03 2.46 -16.46
N ASN A 93 -3.75 3.02 -15.28
CA ASN A 93 -4.74 3.75 -14.48
C ASN A 93 -5.11 5.08 -15.15
N PHE A 94 -4.12 5.86 -15.61
CA PHE A 94 -4.31 7.29 -15.87
C PHE A 94 -3.84 7.80 -17.25
N ILE A 95 -3.07 7.00 -18.00
CA ILE A 95 -2.52 7.39 -19.30
C ILE A 95 -3.20 6.63 -20.44
N ASP A 96 -3.13 5.31 -20.44
CA ASP A 96 -3.89 4.45 -21.36
C ASP A 96 -5.10 3.83 -20.65
N THR A 97 -6.20 4.58 -20.68
CA THR A 97 -7.45 4.20 -20.03
C THR A 97 -8.37 3.36 -20.94
N VAL A 98 -7.91 3.01 -22.15
CA VAL A 98 -8.73 2.34 -23.17
C VAL A 98 -8.30 0.89 -23.39
N SER A 99 -6.99 0.62 -23.50
CA SER A 99 -6.46 -0.74 -23.64
C SER A 99 -6.66 -1.54 -22.36
N PRO A 100 -6.89 -2.88 -22.40
CA PRO A 100 -7.02 -3.72 -21.20
C PRO A 100 -5.95 -3.47 -20.14
N HIS A 101 -6.33 -3.51 -18.86
CA HIS A 101 -5.44 -3.07 -17.80
C HIS A 101 -4.34 -4.12 -17.58
N ILE A 102 -3.06 -3.74 -17.62
CA ILE A 102 -1.94 -4.69 -17.53
C ILE A 102 -2.01 -5.58 -16.28
N ASN A 103 -2.46 -5.02 -15.13
CA ASN A 103 -2.63 -5.80 -13.92
C ASN A 103 -3.69 -6.90 -14.10
N ALA A 104 -4.83 -6.57 -14.69
CA ALA A 104 -5.87 -7.56 -14.98
C ALA A 104 -5.39 -8.61 -15.97
N GLU A 105 -4.74 -8.21 -17.07
CA GLU A 105 -4.19 -9.18 -18.02
C GLU A 105 -3.17 -10.12 -17.36
N ALA A 106 -2.30 -9.60 -16.49
CA ALA A 106 -1.27 -10.37 -15.81
C ALA A 106 -1.84 -11.37 -14.79
N LEU A 107 -2.79 -10.95 -13.96
CA LEU A 107 -3.44 -11.83 -12.98
C LEU A 107 -4.36 -12.84 -13.69
N ASN A 108 -5.08 -12.44 -14.74
CA ASN A 108 -5.86 -13.37 -15.55
C ASN A 108 -4.97 -14.41 -16.25
N TYR A 109 -3.79 -14.05 -16.75
CA TYR A 109 -2.85 -14.98 -17.36
C TYR A 109 -2.36 -16.06 -16.38
N LEU A 110 -2.31 -15.75 -15.08
CA LEU A 110 -1.99 -16.71 -14.02
C LEU A 110 -3.20 -17.50 -13.54
N ASP A 111 -4.41 -17.29 -14.07
CA ASP A 111 -5.65 -17.92 -13.60
C ASP A 111 -5.83 -17.77 -12.07
N TYR A 112 -5.79 -16.55 -11.55
CA TYR A 112 -6.20 -16.27 -10.17
C TYR A 112 -7.67 -16.64 -9.98
N ASP A 113 -8.02 -17.18 -8.81
CA ASP A 113 -9.36 -17.68 -8.52
C ASP A 113 -10.24 -16.64 -7.79
N ALA A 114 -9.64 -15.72 -7.03
CA ALA A 114 -10.27 -14.57 -6.42
C ALA A 114 -9.21 -13.54 -5.98
N GLY A 115 -9.62 -12.30 -5.76
CA GLY A 115 -8.78 -11.30 -5.12
C GLY A 115 -9.55 -10.41 -4.16
N THR A 116 -8.86 -9.64 -3.33
CA THR A 116 -9.44 -8.51 -2.58
C THR A 116 -9.04 -7.19 -3.20
N VAL A 117 -9.63 -6.11 -2.70
CA VAL A 117 -9.14 -4.75 -2.91
C VAL A 117 -8.40 -4.30 -1.66
N GLY A 118 -7.29 -3.58 -1.87
CA GLY A 118 -6.57 -2.84 -0.86
C GLY A 118 -6.78 -1.33 -0.96
N ASN A 119 -6.23 -0.58 0.00
CA ASN A 119 -6.37 0.88 0.03
C ASN A 119 -5.80 1.53 -1.25
N HIS A 120 -4.70 1.04 -1.78
CA HIS A 120 -4.09 1.56 -3.00
C HIS A 120 -4.87 1.18 -4.27
N ASP A 121 -5.70 0.13 -4.22
CA ASP A 121 -6.64 -0.16 -5.30
C ASP A 121 -7.79 0.87 -5.30
N ILE A 122 -8.28 1.25 -4.11
CA ILE A 122 -9.30 2.31 -3.96
C ILE A 122 -8.72 3.69 -4.33
N GLU A 123 -7.46 3.96 -4.02
CA GLU A 123 -6.78 5.22 -4.36
C GLU A 123 -6.77 5.50 -5.88
N ALA A 124 -6.82 4.47 -6.72
CA ALA A 124 -6.92 4.65 -8.15
C ALA A 124 -8.25 5.27 -8.62
N GLY A 125 -9.29 5.24 -7.76
CA GLY A 125 -10.60 5.85 -8.00
C GLY A 125 -11.55 5.00 -8.86
N HIS A 126 -12.84 5.35 -8.83
CA HIS A 126 -13.94 4.63 -9.49
C HIS A 126 -13.64 4.21 -10.93
N SER A 127 -13.09 5.14 -11.74
CA SER A 127 -12.79 4.87 -13.15
C SER A 127 -11.82 3.70 -13.37
N VAL A 128 -11.01 3.36 -12.36
CA VAL A 128 -10.02 2.29 -12.43
C VAL A 128 -10.54 1.01 -11.79
N TYR A 129 -10.95 1.03 -10.52
CA TYR A 129 -11.37 -0.21 -9.87
C TYR A 129 -12.71 -0.75 -10.40
N ASP A 130 -13.66 0.10 -10.81
CA ASP A 130 -14.90 -0.37 -11.45
C ASP A 130 -14.64 -0.98 -12.82
N ARG A 131 -13.62 -0.47 -13.51
CA ARG A 131 -13.13 -1.06 -14.76
C ARG A 131 -12.49 -2.42 -14.49
N LEU A 132 -11.67 -2.55 -13.46
CA LEU A 132 -11.01 -3.82 -13.12
C LEU A 132 -11.97 -4.92 -12.68
N ILE A 133 -13.10 -4.58 -12.03
CA ILE A 133 -14.18 -5.54 -11.77
C ILE A 133 -14.62 -6.24 -13.07
N ASN A 134 -14.58 -5.56 -14.21
CA ASN A 134 -14.94 -6.12 -15.52
C ASN A 134 -13.75 -6.76 -16.24
N ASP A 135 -12.54 -6.25 -16.07
CA ASP A 135 -11.34 -6.77 -16.74
C ASP A 135 -10.83 -8.07 -16.08
N TYR A 136 -11.09 -8.32 -14.79
CA TYR A 136 -10.73 -9.58 -14.11
C TYR A 136 -11.65 -10.75 -14.46
N ASN A 137 -11.07 -11.94 -14.61
CA ASN A 137 -11.81 -13.20 -14.79
C ASN A 137 -12.24 -13.85 -13.47
N PHE A 138 -12.00 -13.17 -12.35
CA PHE A 138 -12.27 -13.63 -10.99
C PHE A 138 -12.89 -12.49 -10.16
N PRO A 139 -13.63 -12.80 -9.08
CA PRO A 139 -14.27 -11.77 -8.29
C PRO A 139 -13.27 -11.02 -7.41
N LEU A 140 -13.46 -9.71 -7.30
CA LEU A 140 -12.89 -8.88 -6.23
C LEU A 140 -13.79 -8.94 -5.00
N LEU A 141 -13.18 -9.10 -3.84
CA LEU A 141 -13.85 -9.34 -2.58
C LEU A 141 -13.59 -8.21 -1.56
N ALA A 142 -14.64 -7.67 -0.95
CA ALA A 142 -14.56 -6.78 0.22
C ALA A 142 -15.94 -6.60 0.86
N ALA A 143 -16.29 -7.49 1.79
CA ALA A 143 -17.60 -7.53 2.43
C ALA A 143 -17.93 -6.27 3.25
N ASN A 144 -16.90 -5.59 3.76
CA ASN A 144 -17.03 -4.40 4.60
C ASN A 144 -16.90 -3.09 3.83
N ALA A 145 -16.60 -3.13 2.53
CA ALA A 145 -16.75 -1.99 1.63
C ALA A 145 -18.21 -1.97 1.14
N VAL A 146 -19.02 -1.03 1.63
CA VAL A 146 -20.48 -1.04 1.47
C VAL A 146 -20.96 0.15 0.67
N ASN A 147 -21.81 -0.12 -0.32
CA ASN A 147 -22.49 0.92 -1.07
C ASN A 147 -23.52 1.62 -0.17
N THR A 148 -23.34 2.93 0.05
CA THR A 148 -24.13 3.72 1.00
C THR A 148 -25.59 3.89 0.58
N ALA A 149 -25.89 3.80 -0.71
CA ALA A 149 -27.27 3.90 -1.22
C ALA A 149 -28.08 2.61 -0.99
N THR A 150 -27.43 1.44 -1.03
CA THR A 150 -28.12 0.13 -0.95
C THR A 150 -27.91 -0.60 0.36
N GLY A 151 -26.87 -0.24 1.13
CA GLY A 151 -26.44 -0.95 2.34
C GLY A 151 -25.84 -2.34 2.09
N LYS A 152 -25.62 -2.71 0.81
CA LYS A 152 -25.02 -3.97 0.37
C LYS A 152 -23.52 -3.79 0.07
N PRO A 153 -22.71 -4.86 0.17
CA PRO A 153 -21.32 -4.82 -0.28
C PRO A 153 -21.18 -4.24 -1.68
N TYR A 154 -20.18 -3.36 -1.87
CA TYR A 154 -19.83 -2.77 -3.16
C TYR A 154 -19.10 -3.81 -4.04
N PHE A 155 -18.21 -4.58 -3.41
CA PHE A 155 -17.56 -5.76 -3.98
C PHE A 155 -18.22 -7.03 -3.43
N GLU A 156 -17.98 -8.19 -4.05
CA GLU A 156 -18.55 -9.45 -3.55
C GLU A 156 -18.05 -9.73 -2.11
N PRO A 157 -18.89 -10.22 -1.19
CA PRO A 157 -18.44 -10.46 0.18
C PRO A 157 -17.56 -11.71 0.30
N TYR A 158 -17.93 -12.77 -0.42
CA TYR A 158 -17.22 -14.05 -0.45
C TYR A 158 -17.51 -14.80 -1.75
N THR A 159 -16.69 -15.79 -2.07
CA THR A 159 -16.93 -16.75 -3.16
C THR A 159 -16.69 -18.18 -2.70
N ILE A 160 -17.30 -19.16 -3.37
CA ILE A 160 -17.03 -20.58 -3.17
C ILE A 160 -16.30 -21.11 -4.40
N ILE A 161 -15.06 -21.57 -4.21
CA ILE A 161 -14.24 -22.20 -5.24
C ILE A 161 -14.24 -23.70 -5.03
N GLU A 162 -14.54 -24.47 -6.07
CA GLU A 162 -14.47 -25.93 -6.03
C GLU A 162 -13.26 -26.43 -6.81
N LYS A 163 -12.39 -27.22 -6.17
CA LYS A 163 -11.26 -27.88 -6.83
C LYS A 163 -11.21 -29.35 -6.41
N GLU A 164 -11.30 -30.27 -7.37
CA GLU A 164 -11.30 -31.72 -7.13
C GLU A 164 -12.29 -32.13 -6.01
N GLY A 165 -13.49 -31.54 -6.03
CA GLY A 165 -14.56 -31.80 -5.07
C GLY A 165 -14.36 -31.23 -3.66
N VAL A 166 -13.33 -30.41 -3.42
CA VAL A 166 -13.18 -29.61 -2.18
C VAL A 166 -13.79 -28.24 -2.41
N ARG A 167 -14.73 -27.83 -1.54
CA ARG A 167 -15.37 -26.51 -1.57
C ARG A 167 -14.66 -25.57 -0.60
N VAL A 168 -13.99 -24.57 -1.16
CA VAL A 168 -13.23 -23.55 -0.42
C VAL A 168 -14.00 -22.24 -0.44
N ALA A 169 -14.43 -21.76 0.73
CA ALA A 169 -14.99 -20.43 0.88
C ALA A 169 -13.86 -19.41 1.05
N ILE A 170 -13.83 -18.38 0.20
CA ILE A 170 -12.92 -17.24 0.33
C ILE A 170 -13.74 -16.03 0.77
N PHE A 171 -13.46 -15.51 1.95
CA PHE A 171 -14.14 -14.35 2.53
C PHE A 171 -13.22 -13.13 2.50
N GLY A 172 -13.63 -12.07 1.81
CA GLY A 172 -12.80 -10.89 1.58
C GLY A 172 -13.16 -9.70 2.44
N MET A 173 -12.16 -8.98 2.97
CA MET A 173 -12.34 -7.70 3.66
C MET A 173 -11.14 -6.78 3.43
N ILE A 174 -11.35 -5.47 3.58
CA ILE A 174 -10.35 -4.40 3.47
C ILE A 174 -10.23 -3.65 4.81
N THR A 175 -9.10 -3.03 5.10
CA THR A 175 -8.94 -2.15 6.26
C THR A 175 -10.03 -1.06 6.34
N PRO A 176 -10.63 -0.81 7.52
CA PRO A 176 -11.65 0.25 7.67
C PRO A 176 -11.05 1.66 7.69
N ALA A 177 -9.72 1.79 7.74
CA ALA A 177 -9.01 3.07 7.88
C ALA A 177 -8.80 3.82 6.55
N VAL A 178 -9.30 3.31 5.41
CA VAL A 178 -9.23 3.99 4.10
C VAL A 178 -9.62 5.48 4.16
N PRO A 179 -10.70 5.89 4.86
CA PRO A 179 -11.09 7.31 4.96
C PRO A 179 -10.08 8.21 5.67
N ASP A 180 -9.15 7.67 6.45
CA ASP A 180 -8.14 8.46 7.17
C ASP A 180 -7.00 8.93 6.23
N TRP A 181 -6.88 8.30 5.05
CA TRP A 181 -5.81 8.59 4.09
C TRP A 181 -6.35 9.15 2.77
N LEU A 182 -7.47 8.61 2.29
CA LEU A 182 -7.94 8.89 0.93
C LEU A 182 -9.02 9.98 0.87
N PRO A 183 -8.99 10.82 -0.18
CA PRO A 183 -10.09 11.71 -0.52
C PRO A 183 -11.44 10.98 -0.65
N PRO A 184 -12.54 11.48 -0.06
CA PRO A 184 -13.88 10.90 -0.22
C PRO A 184 -14.35 10.76 -1.67
N GLU A 185 -13.83 11.57 -2.59
CA GLU A 185 -14.16 11.52 -4.01
C GLU A 185 -13.68 10.21 -4.68
N LEU A 186 -12.62 9.58 -4.16
CA LEU A 186 -12.08 8.34 -4.71
C LEU A 186 -12.95 7.11 -4.37
N TYR A 187 -13.77 7.20 -3.32
CA TYR A 187 -14.68 6.15 -2.86
C TYR A 187 -16.11 6.66 -2.68
N SER A 188 -16.53 7.64 -3.49
CA SER A 188 -17.83 8.29 -3.36
C SER A 188 -18.98 7.27 -3.41
N GLY A 189 -19.88 7.32 -2.44
CA GLY A 189 -20.99 6.34 -2.35
C GLY A 189 -20.61 4.99 -1.75
N MET A 190 -19.40 4.89 -1.16
CA MET A 190 -18.93 3.72 -0.42
C MET A 190 -18.56 4.12 1.02
N GLU A 191 -18.81 3.23 1.98
CA GLU A 191 -18.31 3.32 3.36
C GLU A 191 -17.54 2.06 3.72
N PHE A 192 -16.58 2.17 4.63
CA PHE A 192 -15.78 1.05 5.10
C PHE A 192 -16.18 0.72 6.54
N ARG A 193 -16.81 -0.44 6.72
CA ARG A 193 -17.32 -0.88 8.02
C ARG A 193 -16.26 -1.66 8.79
N ASP A 194 -16.46 -1.72 10.10
CA ASP A 194 -15.66 -2.53 11.01
C ASP A 194 -15.55 -4.00 10.54
N MET A 195 -14.32 -4.52 10.54
CA MET A 195 -14.03 -5.88 10.06
C MET A 195 -14.58 -6.96 10.99
N LEU A 196 -14.51 -6.76 12.31
CA LEU A 196 -14.93 -7.76 13.29
C LEU A 196 -16.46 -7.96 13.23
N GLU A 197 -17.22 -6.89 13.25
CA GLU A 197 -18.68 -6.92 13.15
C GLU A 197 -19.13 -7.46 11.78
N THR A 198 -18.41 -7.12 10.71
CA THR A 198 -18.67 -7.69 9.38
C THR A 198 -18.42 -9.21 9.37
N ALA A 199 -17.30 -9.67 9.92
CA ALA A 199 -16.97 -11.09 10.00
C ALA A 199 -17.99 -11.88 10.83
N LYS A 200 -18.41 -11.37 12.00
CA LYS A 200 -19.49 -11.97 12.82
C LYS A 200 -20.80 -12.12 12.04
N LYS A 201 -21.13 -11.14 11.21
CA LYS A 201 -22.34 -11.16 10.37
C LYS A 201 -22.25 -12.20 9.25
N TYR A 202 -21.12 -12.30 8.56
CA TYR A 202 -20.98 -13.14 7.36
C TYR A 202 -20.60 -14.59 7.66
N MET A 203 -19.87 -14.87 8.74
CA MET A 203 -19.43 -16.23 9.06
C MET A 203 -20.59 -17.24 9.12
N PRO A 204 -21.73 -16.98 9.80
CA PRO A 204 -22.87 -17.90 9.78
C PRO A 204 -23.50 -18.11 8.40
N VAL A 205 -23.40 -17.11 7.50
CA VAL A 205 -23.88 -17.21 6.11
C VAL A 205 -22.96 -18.14 5.31
N ILE A 206 -21.64 -17.94 5.43
CA ILE A 206 -20.63 -18.76 4.77
C ILE A 206 -20.72 -20.22 5.23
N LEU A 207 -20.88 -20.48 6.53
CA LEU A 207 -20.99 -21.85 7.04
C LEU A 207 -22.25 -22.57 6.55
N LYS A 208 -23.34 -21.86 6.24
CA LYS A 208 -24.55 -22.45 5.64
C LYS A 208 -24.30 -22.98 4.22
N GLU A 209 -23.31 -22.44 3.52
CA GLU A 209 -22.87 -22.98 2.23
C GLU A 209 -22.25 -24.37 2.39
N LYS A 210 -21.87 -24.80 3.60
CA LYS A 210 -21.17 -26.06 3.89
C LYS A 210 -19.82 -26.17 3.16
N PRO A 211 -18.91 -25.19 3.33
CA PRO A 211 -17.57 -25.30 2.79
C PRO A 211 -16.76 -26.37 3.54
N ASP A 212 -15.84 -27.02 2.84
CA ASP A 212 -14.83 -27.90 3.43
C ASP A 212 -13.68 -27.11 4.04
N LEU A 213 -13.45 -25.87 3.58
CA LEU A 213 -12.38 -24.99 4.02
C LEU A 213 -12.85 -23.54 4.00
N VAL A 214 -12.58 -22.77 5.05
CA VAL A 214 -12.87 -21.33 5.11
C VAL A 214 -11.57 -20.54 5.20
N VAL A 215 -11.36 -19.67 4.22
CA VAL A 215 -10.18 -18.81 4.09
C VAL A 215 -10.62 -17.35 4.21
N GLY A 216 -10.07 -16.62 5.18
CA GLY A 216 -10.12 -15.17 5.20
C GLY A 216 -9.02 -14.60 4.30
N LEU A 217 -9.39 -13.75 3.35
CA LEU A 217 -8.49 -12.97 2.51
C LEU A 217 -8.68 -11.51 2.92
N PHE A 218 -7.82 -10.99 3.77
CA PHE A 218 -8.04 -9.70 4.42
C PHE A 218 -6.92 -8.74 4.04
N HIS A 219 -7.24 -7.69 3.30
CA HIS A 219 -6.32 -6.57 3.07
C HIS A 219 -6.30 -5.66 4.30
N SER A 220 -5.71 -6.19 5.36
CA SER A 220 -5.46 -5.54 6.65
C SER A 220 -4.31 -6.30 7.31
N GLY A 221 -3.52 -5.59 8.12
CA GLY A 221 -2.31 -6.18 8.66
C GLY A 221 -2.54 -7.09 9.85
N TRP A 222 -1.58 -8.00 10.04
CA TRP A 222 -1.46 -8.75 11.28
C TRP A 222 -0.64 -7.96 12.30
N ASP A 223 -1.17 -7.80 13.51
CA ASP A 223 -0.46 -7.22 14.65
C ASP A 223 -0.53 -8.12 15.89
N GLU A 224 0.63 -8.41 16.49
CA GLU A 224 0.62 -9.16 17.76
C GLU A 224 0.24 -8.22 18.90
N ARG A 225 -0.94 -8.45 19.48
CA ARG A 225 -1.45 -7.67 20.61
C ARG A 225 -1.26 -8.42 21.92
N ASP A 226 -0.90 -7.67 22.98
CA ASP A 226 -0.77 -8.19 24.34
C ASP A 226 -2.07 -8.82 24.87
N ASP A 227 -3.23 -8.25 24.49
CA ASP A 227 -4.55 -8.82 24.74
C ASP A 227 -5.38 -8.85 23.44
N PRO A 228 -5.41 -9.98 22.72
CA PRO A 228 -6.22 -10.15 21.51
C PRO A 228 -7.74 -10.02 21.75
N ALA A 229 -8.21 -10.21 22.99
CA ALA A 229 -9.63 -10.07 23.32
C ALA A 229 -10.09 -8.61 23.38
N GLN A 230 -9.16 -7.67 23.53
CA GLN A 230 -9.43 -6.23 23.44
C GLN A 230 -9.07 -5.63 22.07
N ALA A 231 -8.70 -6.47 21.11
CA ALA A 231 -8.51 -6.07 19.72
C ALA A 231 -9.86 -5.83 19.04
N GLY A 232 -10.01 -4.72 18.31
CA GLY A 232 -11.26 -4.37 17.62
C GLY A 232 -11.88 -3.06 18.14
N SER A 233 -11.30 -1.94 17.72
CA SER A 233 -12.04 -0.67 17.67
C SER A 233 -12.77 -0.57 16.32
N HIS A 234 -13.80 0.28 16.22
CA HIS A 234 -14.62 0.46 15.01
C HIS A 234 -13.83 0.87 13.75
N SER A 235 -12.57 1.28 13.91
CA SER A 235 -11.68 1.82 12.86
C SER A 235 -10.28 1.22 12.95
N ASP A 236 -10.20 -0.05 13.36
CA ASP A 236 -8.92 -0.72 13.53
C ASP A 236 -8.23 -1.00 12.19
N GLU A 237 -7.17 -0.25 11.88
CA GLU A 237 -6.37 -0.37 10.64
C GLU A 237 -5.91 -1.82 10.39
N ASN A 238 -5.47 -2.49 11.47
CA ASN A 238 -4.89 -3.83 11.47
C ASN A 238 -5.82 -4.81 12.20
N GLY A 239 -6.96 -5.13 11.58
CA GLY A 239 -8.06 -5.88 12.18
C GLY A 239 -7.94 -7.40 12.13
N CYS A 240 -6.91 -7.96 11.48
CA CYS A 240 -6.80 -9.41 11.26
C CYS A 240 -6.73 -10.21 12.57
N THR A 241 -5.99 -9.73 13.57
CA THR A 241 -5.87 -10.41 14.88
C THR A 241 -7.20 -10.42 15.62
N ALA A 242 -7.95 -9.31 15.60
CA ALA A 242 -9.26 -9.19 16.23
C ALA A 242 -10.26 -10.19 15.64
N VAL A 243 -10.31 -10.30 14.31
CA VAL A 243 -11.17 -11.24 13.60
C VAL A 243 -10.77 -12.68 13.90
N ALA A 244 -9.47 -13.00 13.81
CA ALA A 244 -8.94 -14.35 14.06
C ALA A 244 -9.27 -14.86 15.47
N TRP A 245 -9.23 -13.99 16.48
CA TRP A 245 -9.56 -14.33 17.86
C TRP A 245 -11.06 -14.49 18.09
N ASN A 246 -11.87 -13.53 17.64
CA ASN A 246 -13.27 -13.40 18.04
C ASN A 246 -14.27 -14.10 17.11
N VAL A 247 -13.85 -14.59 15.94
CA VAL A 247 -14.75 -15.21 14.95
C VAL A 247 -14.31 -16.64 14.63
N PRO A 248 -14.86 -17.64 15.33
CA PRO A 248 -14.61 -19.05 15.02
C PRO A 248 -15.11 -19.45 13.63
N GLY A 249 -14.46 -20.44 13.03
CA GLY A 249 -14.84 -21.02 11.73
C GLY A 249 -13.82 -20.84 10.61
N PHE A 250 -12.80 -19.99 10.77
CA PHE A 250 -11.69 -19.89 9.84
C PHE A 250 -10.71 -21.05 10.00
N ASP A 251 -10.23 -21.60 8.87
CA ASP A 251 -9.12 -22.55 8.85
C ASP A 251 -7.79 -21.82 8.53
N VAL A 252 -7.85 -20.83 7.63
CA VAL A 252 -6.71 -20.00 7.19
C VAL A 252 -7.14 -18.52 7.15
N ILE A 253 -6.25 -17.63 7.57
CA ILE A 253 -6.36 -16.18 7.35
C ILE A 253 -5.10 -15.71 6.63
N LEU A 254 -5.29 -15.03 5.51
CA LEU A 254 -4.27 -14.44 4.66
C LEU A 254 -4.34 -12.92 4.84
N CYS A 255 -3.28 -12.32 5.36
CA CYS A 255 -3.19 -10.88 5.66
C CYS A 255 -2.43 -10.14 4.54
N GLY A 256 -2.38 -8.81 4.62
CA GLY A 256 -1.67 -7.91 3.70
C GLY A 256 -1.50 -6.53 4.33
N HIS A 257 -1.37 -5.46 3.53
CA HIS A 257 -1.38 -4.06 3.96
C HIS A 257 -0.11 -3.58 4.69
N ASN A 258 0.35 -4.28 5.72
CA ASN A 258 1.50 -3.83 6.53
C ASN A 258 2.86 -4.44 6.08
N HIS A 259 2.84 -5.24 5.02
CA HIS A 259 4.00 -5.85 4.36
C HIS A 259 4.83 -6.76 5.27
N ASN A 260 4.22 -7.30 6.32
CA ASN A 260 4.90 -8.22 7.21
C ASN A 260 5.04 -9.59 6.58
N VAL A 261 5.95 -10.39 7.15
CA VAL A 261 6.07 -11.81 6.82
C VAL A 261 5.60 -12.60 8.02
N VAL A 262 4.45 -13.27 7.87
CA VAL A 262 3.81 -14.00 8.97
C VAL A 262 3.60 -15.45 8.57
N ASN A 263 3.94 -16.38 9.47
CA ASN A 263 3.56 -17.79 9.37
C ASN A 263 3.40 -18.37 10.77
N LYS A 264 2.16 -18.41 11.25
CA LYS A 264 1.85 -18.81 12.63
C LYS A 264 0.56 -19.59 12.72
N LYS A 265 0.53 -20.52 13.68
CA LYS A 265 -0.72 -21.09 14.17
C LYS A 265 -1.21 -20.24 15.33
N PHE A 266 -2.45 -19.79 15.24
CA PHE A 266 -3.11 -18.96 16.23
C PHE A 266 -4.30 -19.73 16.81
N ILE A 267 -4.54 -19.61 18.12
CA ILE A 267 -5.67 -20.26 18.78
C ILE A 267 -6.74 -19.18 19.00
N ASN A 268 -7.95 -19.41 18.48
CA ASN A 268 -9.06 -18.47 18.65
C ASN A 268 -9.70 -18.60 20.04
N SER A 269 -10.71 -17.77 20.31
CA SER A 269 -11.45 -17.73 21.58
C SER A 269 -12.16 -19.04 21.95
N GLU A 270 -12.45 -19.92 20.99
CA GLU A 270 -13.09 -21.24 21.21
C GLU A 270 -12.08 -22.40 21.25
N GLY A 271 -10.79 -22.10 21.12
CA GLY A 271 -9.72 -23.11 21.15
C GLY A 271 -9.39 -23.75 19.79
N ASP A 272 -10.01 -23.31 18.69
CA ASP A 272 -9.67 -23.80 17.36
C ASP A 272 -8.35 -23.21 16.86
N THR A 273 -7.62 -24.00 16.09
CA THR A 273 -6.38 -23.53 15.43
C THR A 273 -6.69 -22.90 14.08
N VAL A 274 -6.24 -21.66 13.89
CA VAL A 274 -6.25 -20.92 12.62
C VAL A 274 -4.80 -20.77 12.12
N LEU A 275 -4.54 -21.07 10.85
CA LEU A 275 -3.26 -20.72 10.23
C LEU A 275 -3.32 -19.28 9.73
N VAL A 276 -2.37 -18.45 10.17
CA VAL A 276 -2.24 -17.06 9.71
C VAL A 276 -0.98 -16.94 8.86
N LEU A 277 -1.13 -16.36 7.67
CA LEU A 277 -0.03 -16.11 6.74
C LEU A 277 -0.05 -14.68 6.21
N GLU A 278 1.14 -14.16 5.93
CA GLU A 278 1.34 -12.92 5.16
C GLU A 278 2.65 -13.02 4.37
N GLY A 279 2.59 -12.66 3.09
CA GLY A 279 3.66 -12.85 2.11
C GLY A 279 4.61 -11.66 1.93
N GLY A 280 4.56 -10.63 2.77
CA GLY A 280 5.30 -9.39 2.53
C GLY A 280 4.69 -8.59 1.38
N SER A 281 5.52 -8.01 0.51
CA SER A 281 5.07 -7.20 -0.63
C SER A 281 5.94 -7.40 -1.87
N ARG A 282 5.61 -6.70 -2.97
CA ARG A 282 6.44 -6.55 -4.18
C ARG A 282 6.83 -7.87 -4.85
N ALA A 283 5.98 -8.89 -4.74
CA ALA A 283 6.23 -10.24 -5.23
C ALA A 283 7.52 -10.88 -4.69
N GLU A 284 8.02 -10.44 -3.53
CA GLU A 284 9.24 -11.00 -2.94
C GLU A 284 8.99 -12.41 -2.41
N LYS A 285 7.80 -12.66 -1.86
CA LYS A 285 7.42 -13.96 -1.30
C LYS A 285 5.97 -14.32 -1.65
N ILE A 286 5.66 -15.60 -1.54
CA ILE A 286 4.31 -16.15 -1.69
C ILE A 286 3.96 -16.89 -0.40
N ALA A 287 2.80 -16.59 0.17
CA ALA A 287 2.24 -17.38 1.25
C ALA A 287 1.60 -18.64 0.69
N ARG A 288 1.93 -19.80 1.27
CA ARG A 288 1.41 -21.11 0.88
C ARG A 288 0.79 -21.82 2.06
N ALA A 289 -0.48 -22.18 1.96
CA ALA A 289 -1.15 -23.10 2.87
C ALA A 289 -1.44 -24.42 2.15
N ASP A 290 -0.86 -25.52 2.62
CA ASP A 290 -1.21 -26.87 2.17
C ASP A 290 -2.25 -27.46 3.13
N VAL A 291 -3.40 -27.85 2.58
CA VAL A 291 -4.49 -28.48 3.31
C VAL A 291 -4.67 -29.91 2.83
N VAL A 292 -4.65 -30.83 3.78
CA VAL A 292 -4.84 -32.25 3.54
C VAL A 292 -6.06 -32.75 4.29
N PHE A 293 -6.95 -33.42 3.58
CA PHE A 293 -8.14 -34.04 4.15
C PHE A 293 -7.92 -35.54 4.39
N HIS A 294 -8.09 -35.96 5.63
CA HIS A 294 -8.03 -37.35 6.07
C HIS A 294 -9.42 -37.80 6.52
N LYS A 295 -10.03 -38.70 5.76
CA LYS A 295 -11.27 -39.34 6.20
C LYS A 295 -10.94 -40.51 7.13
N ASP A 296 -11.35 -40.41 8.37
CA ASP A 296 -11.32 -41.50 9.33
C ASP A 296 -12.22 -42.63 8.80
N LYS A 297 -11.63 -43.82 8.61
CA LYS A 297 -12.31 -44.98 8.05
C LYS A 297 -13.31 -45.63 9.01
N THR A 298 -13.17 -45.37 10.31
CA THR A 298 -13.99 -45.95 11.38
C THR A 298 -15.13 -45.02 11.75
N THR A 299 -14.86 -43.71 11.89
CA THR A 299 -15.88 -42.72 12.29
C THR A 299 -16.52 -42.00 11.10
N GLY A 300 -15.91 -42.08 9.91
CA GLY A 300 -16.33 -41.32 8.73
C GLY A 300 -16.01 -39.82 8.81
N LYS A 301 -15.46 -39.33 9.93
CA LYS A 301 -15.13 -37.92 10.14
C LYS A 301 -13.96 -37.52 9.25
N VAL A 302 -14.04 -36.32 8.67
CA VAL A 302 -12.93 -35.73 7.91
C VAL A 302 -12.11 -34.87 8.86
N GLN A 303 -10.82 -35.17 8.99
CA GLN A 303 -9.83 -34.36 9.67
C GLN A 303 -9.07 -33.54 8.64
N LYS A 304 -8.81 -32.26 8.94
CA LYS A 304 -8.01 -31.37 8.11
C LYS A 304 -6.65 -31.16 8.75
N ILE A 305 -5.59 -31.30 7.99
CA ILE A 305 -4.23 -30.92 8.41
C ILE A 305 -3.82 -29.72 7.57
N VAL A 306 -3.63 -28.59 8.23
CA VAL A 306 -3.26 -27.31 7.61
C VAL A 306 -1.81 -26.97 7.99
N THR A 307 -0.97 -26.73 6.98
CA THR A 307 0.45 -26.34 7.15
C THR A 307 0.80 -25.14 6.30
N GLY A 308 1.50 -24.17 6.89
CA GLY A 308 1.89 -22.93 6.23
C GLY A 308 3.38 -22.84 5.89
N LYS A 309 3.70 -22.19 4.77
CA LYS A 309 5.06 -21.85 4.35
C LYS A 309 5.08 -20.48 3.70
N ILE A 310 6.20 -19.78 3.84
CA ILE A 310 6.52 -18.59 3.04
C ILE A 310 7.59 -19.00 2.04
N ILE A 311 7.38 -18.65 0.78
CA ILE A 311 8.22 -19.05 -0.33
C ILE A 311 8.94 -17.83 -0.86
N ASP A 312 10.26 -17.81 -0.80
CA ASP A 312 11.04 -16.74 -1.42
C ASP A 312 11.05 -16.90 -2.94
N VAL A 313 10.55 -15.87 -3.64
CA VAL A 313 10.35 -15.87 -5.09
C VAL A 313 11.67 -15.74 -5.85
N ASP A 314 12.69 -15.15 -5.23
CA ASP A 314 14.04 -14.99 -5.81
C ASP A 314 14.74 -16.32 -6.17
N ASN A 315 14.26 -17.44 -5.60
CA ASN A 315 14.69 -18.79 -5.95
C ASN A 315 14.19 -19.27 -7.32
N TYR A 316 13.29 -18.53 -7.96
CA TYR A 316 12.67 -18.91 -9.24
C TYR A 316 13.02 -17.89 -10.31
N SER A 317 13.52 -18.37 -11.45
CA SER A 317 13.73 -17.51 -12.61
C SER A 317 12.39 -17.01 -13.16
N PRO A 318 12.31 -15.74 -13.63
CA PRO A 318 11.12 -15.24 -14.31
C PRO A 318 10.66 -16.14 -15.46
N ASP A 319 9.36 -16.39 -15.53
CA ASP A 319 8.73 -17.19 -16.56
C ASP A 319 8.88 -16.53 -17.93
N ARG A 320 9.59 -17.21 -18.85
CA ARG A 320 9.87 -16.69 -20.18
C ARG A 320 8.60 -16.48 -21.01
N GLU A 321 7.58 -17.32 -20.84
CA GLU A 321 6.33 -17.18 -21.60
C GLU A 321 5.55 -15.95 -21.12
N PHE A 322 5.52 -15.73 -19.79
CA PHE A 322 4.95 -14.53 -19.19
C PHE A 322 5.66 -13.27 -19.70
N VAL A 323 7.00 -13.23 -19.60
CA VAL A 323 7.78 -12.06 -20.05
C VAL A 323 7.56 -11.77 -21.53
N ASN A 324 7.54 -12.81 -22.37
CA ASN A 324 7.27 -12.64 -23.80
C ASN A 324 5.86 -12.12 -24.08
N LYS A 325 4.85 -12.64 -23.37
CA LYS A 325 3.44 -12.22 -23.48
C LYS A 325 3.26 -10.73 -23.20
N PHE A 326 3.98 -10.19 -22.21
CA PHE A 326 3.87 -8.79 -21.77
C PHE A 326 4.97 -7.87 -22.30
N SER A 327 5.79 -8.35 -23.26
CA SER A 327 6.84 -7.55 -23.88
C SER A 327 6.32 -6.31 -24.64
N PRO A 328 5.14 -6.31 -25.31
CA PRO A 328 4.60 -5.10 -25.92
C PRO A 328 4.29 -4.01 -24.89
N GLN A 329 3.60 -4.36 -23.80
CA GLN A 329 3.31 -3.43 -22.71
C GLN A 329 4.61 -2.92 -22.07
N ARG A 330 5.58 -3.81 -21.83
CA ARG A 330 6.92 -3.41 -21.35
C ARG A 330 7.54 -2.30 -22.21
N ASN A 331 7.49 -2.45 -23.53
CA ASN A 331 8.08 -1.46 -24.44
C ASN A 331 7.38 -0.09 -24.36
N VAL A 332 6.04 -0.09 -24.27
CA VAL A 332 5.24 1.13 -24.08
C VAL A 332 5.58 1.81 -22.75
N ILE A 333 5.68 1.05 -21.66
CA ILE A 333 6.07 1.63 -20.36
C ILE A 333 7.50 2.17 -20.40
N MET A 334 8.44 1.46 -21.05
CA MET A 334 9.81 1.95 -21.23
C MET A 334 9.87 3.27 -22.00
N GLU A 335 9.05 3.43 -23.04
CA GLU A 335 8.93 4.71 -23.75
C GLU A 335 8.37 5.80 -22.83
N TYR A 336 7.31 5.50 -22.08
CA TYR A 336 6.69 6.42 -21.14
C TYR A 336 7.68 6.93 -20.08
N VAL A 337 8.36 6.03 -19.37
CA VAL A 337 9.26 6.42 -18.26
C VAL A 337 10.54 7.10 -18.75
N ASN A 338 10.95 6.87 -20.01
CA ASN A 338 12.13 7.53 -20.59
C ASN A 338 11.81 8.83 -21.32
N LYS A 339 10.54 9.21 -21.45
CA LYS A 339 10.15 10.49 -22.02
C LYS A 339 10.79 11.63 -21.22
N VAL A 340 11.61 12.43 -21.90
CA VAL A 340 12.21 13.65 -21.33
C VAL A 340 11.14 14.73 -21.21
N ILE A 341 11.01 15.30 -20.01
CA ILE A 341 10.02 16.34 -19.69
C ILE A 341 10.67 17.71 -19.49
N ALA A 342 11.94 17.78 -19.07
CA ALA A 342 12.70 19.01 -18.93
C ALA A 342 14.21 18.75 -18.90
N ILE A 343 15.01 19.81 -18.88
CA ILE A 343 16.45 19.78 -18.55
C ILE A 343 16.64 20.45 -17.19
N SER A 344 17.29 19.78 -16.25
CA SER A 344 17.73 20.38 -14.98
C SER A 344 19.15 20.93 -15.10
N GLU A 345 19.36 22.20 -14.77
CA GLU A 345 20.70 22.82 -14.79
C GLU A 345 21.58 22.37 -13.62
N VAL A 346 20.95 21.84 -12.57
CA VAL A 346 21.61 21.41 -11.34
C VAL A 346 21.13 20.02 -10.93
N THR A 347 21.92 19.36 -10.07
CA THR A 347 21.47 18.12 -9.43
C THR A 347 20.38 18.45 -8.41
N ILE A 348 19.28 17.71 -8.45
CA ILE A 348 18.21 17.75 -7.44
C ILE A 348 18.49 16.63 -6.43
N SER A 349 18.45 16.95 -5.13
CA SER A 349 18.70 15.99 -4.05
C SER A 349 17.76 16.24 -2.89
N SER A 350 17.21 15.18 -2.30
CA SER A 350 16.39 15.32 -1.09
C SER A 350 17.21 15.48 0.20
N ARG A 351 18.52 15.17 0.19
CA ARG A 351 19.38 15.14 1.39
C ARG A 351 19.43 16.44 2.19
N ASP A 352 19.42 17.60 1.51
CA ASP A 352 19.48 18.90 2.21
C ASP A 352 18.18 19.25 2.94
N SER A 353 17.06 18.63 2.54
CA SER A 353 15.72 18.93 3.06
C SER A 353 15.55 18.61 4.53
N TYR A 354 16.42 17.77 5.10
CA TYR A 354 16.41 17.41 6.52
C TYR A 354 17.07 18.46 7.41
N PHE A 355 17.78 19.43 6.84
CA PHE A 355 18.63 20.38 7.57
C PHE A 355 18.24 21.85 7.40
N GLY A 356 17.17 22.14 6.65
CA GLY A 356 16.74 23.50 6.37
C GLY A 356 15.99 23.62 5.04
N SER A 357 15.76 24.87 4.61
CA SER A 357 15.28 25.20 3.27
C SER A 357 16.22 24.57 2.23
N SER A 358 15.63 23.87 1.25
CA SER A 358 16.37 23.07 0.27
C SER A 358 15.80 23.25 -1.13
N PRO A 359 16.64 23.20 -2.19
CA PRO A 359 16.16 23.31 -3.57
C PRO A 359 15.04 22.32 -3.92
N PHE A 360 15.07 21.11 -3.36
CA PHE A 360 14.10 20.08 -3.67
C PHE A 360 12.71 20.39 -3.13
N VAL A 361 12.55 20.57 -1.82
CA VAL A 361 11.23 20.82 -1.22
C VAL A 361 10.71 22.19 -1.62
N ASP A 362 11.59 23.18 -1.80
CA ASP A 362 11.19 24.52 -2.21
C ASP A 362 10.70 24.60 -3.66
N MET A 363 11.18 23.71 -4.53
CA MET A 363 10.59 23.51 -5.86
C MET A 363 9.15 23.00 -5.73
N ILE A 364 8.88 22.02 -4.87
CA ILE A 364 7.53 21.51 -4.62
C ILE A 364 6.63 22.61 -4.08
N HIS A 365 7.12 23.38 -3.09
CA HIS A 365 6.41 24.53 -2.57
C HIS A 365 6.02 25.53 -3.66
N SER A 366 6.98 25.89 -4.52
CA SER A 366 6.78 26.85 -5.61
C SER A 366 5.73 26.35 -6.60
N ILE A 367 5.77 25.06 -6.97
CA ILE A 367 4.78 24.43 -7.85
C ILE A 367 3.39 24.43 -7.19
N GLN A 368 3.29 24.06 -5.92
CA GLN A 368 2.03 24.06 -5.18
C GLN A 368 1.39 25.46 -5.13
N LEU A 369 2.19 26.50 -4.85
CA LEU A 369 1.72 27.90 -4.82
C LEU A 369 1.31 28.39 -6.21
N ASP A 370 2.04 28.04 -7.26
CA ASP A 370 1.73 28.41 -8.65
C ASP A 370 0.40 27.79 -9.11
N ILE A 371 0.14 26.52 -8.76
CA ILE A 371 -1.10 25.80 -9.13
C ILE A 371 -2.31 26.33 -8.36
N THR A 372 -2.16 26.58 -7.06
CA THR A 372 -3.30 26.84 -6.16
C THR A 372 -3.57 28.32 -5.96
N HIS A 373 -2.56 29.18 -6.15
CA HIS A 373 -2.57 30.57 -5.70
C HIS A 373 -2.87 30.74 -4.20
N ALA A 374 -2.57 29.72 -3.39
CA ALA A 374 -2.70 29.76 -1.95
C ALA A 374 -1.71 30.78 -1.34
N ASP A 375 -1.98 31.23 -0.11
CA ASP A 375 -1.08 32.12 0.62
C ASP A 375 0.17 31.37 1.11
N ILE A 376 -0.03 30.11 1.54
CA ILE A 376 0.97 29.28 2.20
C ILE A 376 0.95 27.88 1.58
N SER A 377 2.08 27.20 1.62
CA SER A 377 2.24 25.84 1.10
C SER A 377 2.97 24.97 2.13
N PHE A 378 2.43 23.79 2.43
CA PHE A 378 3.09 22.76 3.23
C PHE A 378 3.59 21.62 2.34
N ALA A 379 4.82 21.16 2.57
CA ALA A 379 5.43 20.07 1.83
C ALA A 379 6.54 19.41 2.66
N ALA A 380 6.73 18.11 2.46
CA ALA A 380 7.77 17.31 3.11
C ALA A 380 8.67 16.64 2.06
N PRO A 381 9.89 16.21 2.43
CA PRO A 381 10.71 15.36 1.58
C PRO A 381 10.12 13.93 1.55
N LEU A 382 9.18 13.69 0.63
CA LEU A 382 8.43 12.41 0.54
C LEU A 382 9.30 11.20 0.19
N SER A 383 10.46 11.43 -0.43
CA SER A 383 11.39 10.37 -0.80
C SER A 383 12.75 10.55 -0.10
N PHE A 384 13.14 9.53 0.65
CA PHE A 384 14.43 9.48 1.33
C PHE A 384 15.57 9.26 0.35
N ASP A 385 16.62 10.07 0.48
CA ASP A 385 17.88 9.95 -0.27
C ASP A 385 17.73 9.77 -1.80
N VAL A 386 16.91 10.60 -2.42
CA VAL A 386 16.73 10.60 -3.88
C VAL A 386 17.57 11.66 -4.55
N LYS A 387 18.08 11.33 -5.73
CA LYS A 387 18.90 12.21 -6.55
C LYS A 387 18.49 12.14 -8.02
N ILE A 388 18.37 13.31 -8.65
CA ILE A 388 18.32 13.46 -10.10
C ILE A 388 19.52 14.29 -10.52
N SER A 389 20.36 13.71 -11.36
CA SER A 389 21.53 14.40 -11.91
C SER A 389 21.12 15.59 -12.79
N ALA A 390 21.98 16.61 -12.87
CA ALA A 390 21.81 17.65 -13.88
C ALA A 390 21.76 17.04 -15.30
N GLY A 391 20.97 17.63 -16.18
CA GLY A 391 20.69 17.10 -17.52
C GLY A 391 19.21 16.74 -17.73
N PRO A 392 18.92 15.82 -18.67
CA PRO A 392 17.54 15.43 -18.97
C PRO A 392 16.81 14.84 -17.76
N VAL A 393 15.64 15.39 -17.46
CA VAL A 393 14.69 14.87 -16.48
C VAL A 393 13.61 14.11 -17.22
N THR A 394 13.34 12.87 -16.80
CA THR A 394 12.37 11.97 -17.41
C THR A 394 11.12 11.82 -16.56
N VAL A 395 10.05 11.26 -17.14
CA VAL A 395 8.84 10.89 -16.39
C VAL A 395 9.19 9.92 -15.24
N GLY A 396 10.06 8.93 -15.48
CA GLY A 396 10.50 7.98 -14.45
C GLY A 396 11.14 8.67 -13.24
N ASP A 397 11.87 9.77 -13.46
CA ASP A 397 12.47 10.54 -12.36
C ASP A 397 11.41 11.18 -11.44
N MET A 398 10.19 11.45 -11.94
CA MET A 398 9.11 11.99 -11.12
C MET A 398 8.52 10.94 -10.16
N PHE A 399 8.61 9.66 -10.50
CA PHE A 399 8.27 8.58 -9.56
C PHE A 399 9.29 8.48 -8.42
N LYS A 400 10.56 8.90 -8.65
CA LYS A 400 11.56 9.04 -7.59
C LYS A 400 11.28 10.25 -6.70
N LEU A 401 11.00 11.41 -7.30
CA LEU A 401 10.78 12.65 -6.54
C LEU A 401 9.48 12.65 -5.73
N TYR A 402 8.39 12.22 -6.36
CA TYR A 402 7.05 12.31 -5.79
C TYR A 402 6.35 10.95 -5.95
N ARG A 403 6.59 10.06 -4.98
CA ARG A 403 6.21 8.64 -5.04
C ARG A 403 4.71 8.37 -4.90
N PHE A 404 3.95 9.31 -4.35
CA PHE A 404 2.53 9.12 -4.02
C PHE A 404 1.61 9.84 -5.01
N GLU A 405 0.44 9.28 -5.26
CA GLU A 405 -0.61 9.79 -6.15
C GLU A 405 -1.52 10.82 -5.45
N ASN A 406 -0.94 11.58 -4.50
CA ASN A 406 -1.70 12.58 -3.74
C ASN A 406 -2.27 13.67 -4.65
N MET A 407 -3.54 14.04 -4.43
CA MET A 407 -4.10 15.27 -4.97
C MET A 407 -3.52 16.48 -4.24
N LEU A 408 -3.65 17.67 -4.83
CA LEU A 408 -3.29 18.92 -4.17
C LEU A 408 -4.55 19.64 -3.70
N TYR A 409 -4.67 19.77 -2.38
CA TYR A 409 -5.74 20.50 -1.74
C TYR A 409 -5.35 21.95 -1.51
N THR A 410 -6.36 22.82 -1.53
CA THR A 410 -6.33 24.15 -0.94
C THR A 410 -7.30 24.16 0.22
N MET A 411 -6.81 24.41 1.43
CA MET A 411 -7.60 24.40 2.66
C MET A 411 -7.57 25.75 3.37
N SER A 412 -8.63 26.07 4.12
CA SER A 412 -8.67 27.26 4.97
C SER A 412 -8.10 26.96 6.36
N MET A 413 -7.08 27.71 6.79
CA MET A 413 -6.48 27.60 8.12
C MET A 413 -6.21 28.97 8.73
N THR A 414 -6.42 29.11 10.04
CA THR A 414 -6.04 30.31 10.78
C THR A 414 -4.52 30.38 10.99
N GLY A 415 -3.99 31.58 11.20
CA GLY A 415 -2.56 31.75 11.52
C GLY A 415 -2.11 30.96 12.76
N SER A 416 -3.00 30.81 13.75
CA SER A 416 -2.74 29.99 14.94
C SER A 416 -2.66 28.50 14.62
N GLU A 417 -3.54 27.98 13.76
CA GLU A 417 -3.52 26.59 13.30
C GLU A 417 -2.25 26.31 12.49
N ILE A 418 -1.87 27.22 11.58
CA ILE A 418 -0.61 27.13 10.80
C ILE A 418 0.61 27.05 11.71
N LYS A 419 0.68 27.91 12.73
CA LYS A 419 1.80 27.86 13.68
C LYS A 419 1.85 26.51 14.41
N LYS A 420 0.72 26.02 14.92
CA LYS A 420 0.64 24.75 15.64
C LYS A 420 0.98 23.55 14.75
N TYR A 421 0.53 23.56 13.50
CA TYR A 421 0.90 22.58 12.48
C TYR A 421 2.42 22.47 12.33
N LEU A 422 3.10 23.61 12.18
CA LEU A 422 4.56 23.64 12.05
C LEU A 422 5.26 23.20 13.34
N GLU A 423 4.79 23.66 14.50
CA GLU A 423 5.34 23.21 15.79
C GLU A 423 5.28 21.68 15.94
N PHE A 424 4.18 21.06 15.51
CA PHE A 424 4.03 19.60 15.50
C PHE A 424 4.96 18.92 14.49
N SER A 425 5.05 19.44 13.26
CA SER A 425 5.99 18.93 12.26
C SER A 425 7.43 18.95 12.79
N TYR A 426 7.86 20.07 13.37
CA TYR A 426 9.20 20.19 13.92
C TYR A 426 9.40 19.40 15.21
N SER A 427 8.35 19.08 15.98
CA SER A 427 8.47 18.14 17.10
C SER A 427 8.72 16.72 16.60
N GLU A 428 8.17 16.32 15.46
CA GLU A 428 8.46 15.00 14.90
C GLU A 428 9.87 14.90 14.29
N TRP A 429 10.39 16.01 13.80
CA TRP A 429 11.64 16.07 13.03
C TRP A 429 12.89 16.37 13.88
N LEU A 430 12.84 17.38 14.74
CA LEU A 430 14.03 17.98 15.37
C LEU A 430 14.09 17.74 16.89
N ASN A 431 15.30 17.58 17.43
CA ASN A 431 15.53 17.54 18.87
C ASN A 431 15.45 18.92 19.53
N THR A 432 15.23 18.92 20.85
CA THR A 432 15.53 20.08 21.68
C THR A 432 17.00 20.01 22.07
N MET A 433 17.81 20.91 21.53
CA MET A 433 19.26 20.97 21.76
C MET A 433 19.61 21.83 22.97
N LYS A 434 20.60 21.40 23.75
CA LYS A 434 21.22 22.13 24.86
C LYS A 434 22.56 22.76 24.46
N GLY A 435 23.15 22.30 23.36
CA GLY A 435 24.41 22.79 22.82
C GLY A 435 24.70 22.19 21.45
N PRO A 436 25.82 22.57 20.82
CA PRO A 436 26.19 22.14 19.48
C PRO A 436 26.55 20.66 19.36
N ASP A 437 26.88 20.00 20.48
CA ASP A 437 27.25 18.58 20.51
C ASP A 437 26.02 17.63 20.46
N ASP A 438 24.82 18.17 20.61
CA ASP A 438 23.58 17.40 20.51
C ASP A 438 23.24 17.09 19.03
N HIS A 439 22.60 15.96 18.79
CA HIS A 439 22.01 15.67 17.47
C HIS A 439 20.88 16.65 17.18
N LEU A 440 20.89 17.22 15.97
CA LEU A 440 19.81 18.07 15.47
C LEU A 440 18.58 17.23 15.14
N LEU A 441 18.79 16.12 14.41
CA LEU A 441 17.73 15.22 13.96
C LEU A 441 17.33 14.23 15.05
N LYS A 442 16.04 13.89 15.09
CA LYS A 442 15.53 12.82 15.94
C LYS A 442 15.84 11.45 15.34
N PHE A 443 16.90 10.81 15.80
CA PHE A 443 17.25 9.42 15.44
C PHE A 443 16.56 8.38 16.34
N GLN A 444 16.45 7.15 15.83
CA GLN A 444 16.05 5.98 16.62
C GLN A 444 17.13 5.66 17.66
N ILE A 445 16.68 5.47 18.90
CA ILE A 445 17.53 5.10 20.02
C ILE A 445 17.04 3.80 20.66
N SER A 446 17.98 3.00 21.16
CA SER A 446 17.73 1.82 21.97
C SER A 446 17.24 2.20 23.37
N LYS A 447 16.78 1.20 24.14
CA LYS A 447 16.35 1.39 25.53
C LYS A 447 17.45 1.96 26.44
N ASP A 448 18.73 1.72 26.12
CA ASP A 448 19.90 2.27 26.82
C ASP A 448 20.35 3.63 26.26
N GLY A 449 19.58 4.25 25.36
CA GLY A 449 19.82 5.61 24.87
C GLY A 449 20.89 5.74 23.78
N LYS A 450 21.27 4.65 23.11
CA LYS A 450 22.25 4.66 22.02
C LYS A 450 21.55 4.67 20.67
N LEU A 451 22.20 5.25 19.66
CA LEU A 451 21.71 5.20 18.28
C LEU A 451 21.57 3.76 17.79
N ILE A 452 20.44 3.46 17.16
CA ILE A 452 20.23 2.20 16.46
C ILE A 452 20.82 2.36 15.05
N LEU A 453 21.91 1.63 14.78
CA LEU A 453 22.56 1.63 13.48
C LEU A 453 22.15 0.41 12.65
N ARG A 454 21.87 0.62 11.36
CA ARG A 454 21.63 -0.42 10.36
C ARG A 454 22.67 -0.25 9.27
N ASN A 455 23.52 -1.25 9.07
CA ASN A 455 24.65 -1.19 8.11
C ASN A 455 25.58 0.02 8.27
N GLY A 456 25.72 0.53 9.50
CA GLY A 456 26.56 1.70 9.80
C GLY A 456 25.85 3.06 9.71
N GLU A 457 24.58 3.09 9.33
CA GLU A 457 23.75 4.30 9.21
C GLU A 457 22.70 4.36 10.33
N ALA A 458 22.41 5.56 10.83
CA ALA A 458 21.35 5.79 11.81
C ALA A 458 20.04 6.13 11.09
N TRP A 459 18.93 5.57 11.57
CA TRP A 459 17.61 5.89 11.02
C TRP A 459 16.85 6.88 11.88
N LEU A 460 15.99 7.69 11.24
CA LEU A 460 15.14 8.66 11.91
C LEU A 460 14.08 7.97 12.77
N LYS A 461 13.77 8.58 13.92
CA LYS A 461 12.72 8.11 14.83
C LYS A 461 11.36 8.09 14.13
N ASN A 462 11.09 9.15 13.39
CA ASN A 462 9.85 9.39 12.69
C ASN A 462 10.10 9.43 11.17
N GLN A 463 9.04 9.18 10.40
CA GLN A 463 9.18 9.01 8.96
C GLN A 463 9.34 10.36 8.23
N PRO A 464 10.29 10.50 7.30
CA PRO A 464 10.57 11.75 6.58
C PRO A 464 9.40 12.43 5.93
N TYR A 465 8.43 11.66 5.44
CA TYR A 465 7.25 12.23 4.80
C TYR A 465 6.43 13.09 5.78
N ASN A 466 6.60 12.94 7.11
CA ASN A 466 5.97 13.77 8.15
C ASN A 466 6.70 15.09 8.46
N PHE A 467 7.81 15.38 7.78
CA PHE A 467 8.66 16.54 8.06
C PHE A 467 8.28 17.72 7.15
N ASP A 468 7.07 18.23 7.34
CA ASP A 468 6.53 19.34 6.57
C ASP A 468 7.23 20.67 6.93
N SER A 469 7.77 21.36 5.93
CA SER A 469 8.14 22.79 5.99
C SER A 469 7.05 23.66 5.36
N ALA A 470 7.23 24.99 5.42
CA ALA A 470 6.32 25.94 4.78
C ALA A 470 7.01 26.91 3.81
N ALA A 471 6.26 27.33 2.79
CA ALA A 471 6.56 28.50 1.95
C ALA A 471 5.37 29.48 1.94
N GLY A 472 5.62 30.74 1.56
CA GLY A 472 4.63 31.83 1.63
C GLY A 472 4.69 32.63 2.94
N ILE A 473 5.46 32.14 3.92
CA ILE A 473 5.78 32.81 5.18
C ILE A 473 7.29 32.77 5.44
N ASP A 474 7.78 33.78 6.14
CA ASP A 474 9.16 33.85 6.61
C ASP A 474 9.22 33.55 8.12
N TYR A 475 9.99 32.54 8.52
CA TYR A 475 9.95 32.04 9.91
C TYR A 475 11.28 31.43 10.38
N THR A 476 11.41 31.26 11.70
CA THR A 476 12.54 30.55 12.31
C THR A 476 12.08 29.39 13.18
N VAL A 477 12.95 28.40 13.35
CA VAL A 477 12.73 27.23 14.20
C VAL A 477 13.85 27.16 15.23
N ASP A 478 13.52 27.46 16.50
CA ASP A 478 14.48 27.54 17.59
C ASP A 478 14.60 26.20 18.34
N VAL A 479 15.64 25.42 18.01
CA VAL A 479 15.88 24.11 18.63
C VAL A 479 16.38 24.20 20.07
N SER A 480 16.72 25.38 20.58
CA SER A 480 17.00 25.56 22.01
C SER A 480 15.74 25.58 22.87
N LYS A 481 14.56 25.73 22.24
CA LYS A 481 13.26 25.79 22.91
C LYS A 481 12.57 24.43 22.96
N PRO A 482 11.75 24.18 23.99
CA PRO A 482 10.96 22.96 24.06
C PRO A 482 9.97 22.86 22.89
N GLU A 483 9.55 21.64 22.59
CA GLU A 483 8.50 21.33 21.61
C GLU A 483 7.23 22.17 21.86
N GLY A 484 6.60 22.62 20.77
CA GLY A 484 5.45 23.52 20.85
C GLY A 484 5.80 25.01 21.02
N LYS A 485 7.08 25.37 21.14
CA LYS A 485 7.56 26.75 21.30
C LYS A 485 8.75 27.11 20.40
N ARG A 486 9.01 26.33 19.34
CA ARG A 486 10.18 26.48 18.47
C ARG A 486 9.94 27.48 17.35
N VAL A 487 8.72 27.57 16.82
CA VAL A 487 8.39 28.29 15.59
C VAL A 487 8.08 29.75 15.88
N THR A 488 8.76 30.66 15.17
CA THR A 488 8.43 32.10 15.15
C THR A 488 8.20 32.55 13.71
N ILE A 489 6.95 32.86 13.38
CA ILE A 489 6.55 33.37 12.06
C ILE A 489 6.66 34.89 12.10
N ASN A 490 7.47 35.47 11.21
CA ASN A 490 7.78 36.90 11.19
C ASN A 490 6.83 37.68 10.28
N SER A 491 6.56 37.15 9.08
CA SER A 491 5.77 37.81 8.04
C SER A 491 5.30 36.81 6.99
N LEU A 492 4.39 37.24 6.11
CA LEU A 492 4.22 36.61 4.81
C LEU A 492 5.43 36.96 3.93
N SER A 493 5.85 36.04 3.05
CA SER A 493 7.01 36.26 2.16
C SER A 493 6.76 37.34 1.10
N ASN A 494 5.51 37.79 0.93
CA ASN A 494 5.16 38.95 0.09
C ASN A 494 5.32 40.30 0.81
N GLY A 495 5.81 40.32 2.05
CA GLY A 495 6.04 41.51 2.87
C GLY A 495 4.85 41.95 3.73
N ASN A 496 3.68 41.31 3.59
CA ASN A 496 2.53 41.60 4.44
C ASN A 496 2.69 41.00 5.86
N PRO A 497 2.05 41.59 6.89
CA PRO A 497 2.07 41.02 8.23
C PRO A 497 1.37 39.65 8.29
N PHE A 498 1.91 38.76 9.11
CA PHE A 498 1.26 37.50 9.47
C PHE A 498 0.45 37.69 10.76
N GLU A 499 -0.82 37.29 10.75
CA GLU A 499 -1.76 37.51 11.83
C GLU A 499 -2.35 36.19 12.34
N MET A 500 -2.24 35.93 13.64
CA MET A 500 -2.64 34.64 14.24
C MET A 500 -4.13 34.32 14.08
N ASN A 501 -5.00 35.33 14.02
CA ASN A 501 -6.45 35.15 13.95
C ASN A 501 -7.00 35.23 12.51
N LYS A 502 -6.15 35.58 11.54
CA LYS A 502 -6.56 35.66 10.13
C LYS A 502 -6.61 34.26 9.52
N VAL A 503 -7.57 34.04 8.63
CA VAL A 503 -7.67 32.83 7.80
C VAL A 503 -6.83 33.03 6.54
N TYR A 504 -6.05 32.01 6.21
CA TYR A 504 -5.21 31.90 5.03
C TYR A 504 -5.64 30.68 4.21
N LEU A 505 -5.40 30.75 2.90
CA LEU A 505 -5.46 29.60 2.03
C LEU A 505 -4.13 28.86 2.07
N VAL A 506 -4.18 27.55 2.29
CA VAL A 506 -3.02 26.69 2.46
C VAL A 506 -3.05 25.57 1.44
N ALA A 507 -2.01 25.49 0.60
CA ALA A 507 -1.78 24.37 -0.29
C ALA A 507 -1.15 23.20 0.48
N VAL A 508 -1.78 22.04 0.40
CA VAL A 508 -1.38 20.84 1.14
C VAL A 508 -1.75 19.60 0.33
N ASN A 509 -0.95 18.54 0.39
CA ASN A 509 -1.30 17.29 -0.29
C ASN A 509 -2.54 16.63 0.36
N SER A 510 -3.28 15.82 -0.39
CA SER A 510 -4.52 15.20 0.09
C SER A 510 -4.33 14.30 1.30
N HIS A 511 -3.23 13.56 1.39
CA HIS A 511 -2.93 12.72 2.56
C HIS A 511 -2.91 13.55 3.86
N ARG A 512 -2.19 14.69 3.86
CA ARG A 512 -2.20 15.64 4.97
C ARG A 512 -3.56 16.29 5.16
N GLY A 513 -4.23 16.67 4.06
CA GLY A 513 -5.54 17.31 4.06
C GLY A 513 -6.66 16.44 4.68
N ASN A 514 -6.52 15.12 4.61
CA ASN A 514 -7.43 14.15 5.23
C ASN A 514 -7.04 13.79 6.67
N GLY A 515 -5.92 14.31 7.18
CA GLY A 515 -5.46 14.10 8.55
C GLY A 515 -4.29 13.13 8.70
N GLY A 516 -3.80 12.55 7.60
CA GLY A 516 -2.64 11.68 7.58
C GLY A 516 -1.43 12.32 8.26
N GLY A 517 -0.70 11.54 9.06
CA GLY A 517 0.43 12.01 9.88
C GLY A 517 0.04 12.81 11.13
N GLY A 518 -1.24 13.13 11.34
CA GLY A 518 -1.74 13.79 12.55
C GLY A 518 -1.52 15.31 12.60
N HIS A 519 -0.97 15.92 11.54
CA HIS A 519 -0.63 17.35 11.55
C HIS A 519 -1.84 18.28 11.69
N LEU A 520 -3.01 17.89 11.16
CA LEU A 520 -4.24 18.68 11.32
C LEU A 520 -4.90 18.44 12.68
N SER A 521 -5.10 17.18 13.06
CA SER A 521 -5.80 16.81 14.31
C SER A 521 -4.95 17.06 15.54
N ALA A 522 -3.87 16.30 15.72
CA ALA A 522 -2.98 16.41 16.87
C ALA A 522 -2.15 17.70 16.84
N GLY A 523 -1.69 18.11 15.64
CA GLY A 523 -0.89 19.32 15.47
C GLY A 523 -1.71 20.60 15.56
N ALA A 524 -2.48 20.91 14.51
CA ALA A 524 -3.25 22.15 14.43
C ALA A 524 -4.43 22.21 15.42
N GLY A 525 -4.89 21.07 15.93
CA GLY A 525 -6.03 20.98 16.84
C GLY A 525 -7.38 21.02 16.11
N ILE A 526 -7.41 20.68 14.83
CA ILE A 526 -8.62 20.71 13.99
C ILE A 526 -9.33 19.35 14.11
N PRO A 527 -10.59 19.29 14.56
CA PRO A 527 -11.34 18.03 14.59
C PRO A 527 -11.48 17.42 13.19
N GLN A 528 -11.39 16.09 13.08
CA GLN A 528 -11.52 15.38 11.80
C GLN A 528 -12.85 15.67 11.09
N SER A 529 -13.92 15.88 11.85
CA SER A 529 -15.24 16.27 11.34
C SER A 529 -15.26 17.64 10.63
N GLU A 530 -14.23 18.46 10.77
CA GLU A 530 -14.10 19.76 10.10
C GLU A 530 -13.24 19.72 8.82
N PHE A 531 -12.53 18.63 8.52
CA PHE A 531 -11.57 18.60 7.41
C PHE A 531 -12.24 18.90 6.06
N SER A 532 -13.35 18.23 5.76
CA SER A 532 -14.11 18.44 4.52
C SER A 532 -14.68 19.86 4.41
N ASN A 533 -15.12 20.45 5.53
CA ASN A 533 -15.65 21.83 5.56
C ASN A 533 -14.57 22.88 5.30
N ARG A 534 -13.29 22.54 5.50
CA ARG A 534 -12.14 23.42 5.29
C ARG A 534 -11.51 23.23 3.92
N LEU A 535 -11.88 22.19 3.19
CA LEU A 535 -11.43 21.96 1.81
C LEU A 535 -12.10 22.99 0.89
N VAL A 536 -11.31 23.90 0.34
CA VAL A 536 -11.77 24.92 -0.61
C VAL A 536 -11.75 24.36 -2.03
N LYS A 537 -10.69 23.63 -2.39
CA LYS A 537 -10.50 23.06 -3.72
C LYS A 537 -9.57 21.86 -3.66
N SER A 538 -9.82 20.87 -4.52
CA SER A 538 -8.88 19.80 -4.86
C SER A 538 -8.51 19.86 -6.34
N THR A 539 -7.33 19.41 -6.70
CA THR A 539 -6.98 19.15 -8.10
C THR A 539 -7.71 17.93 -8.65
N GLU A 540 -7.92 17.88 -9.96
CA GLU A 540 -8.57 16.74 -10.63
C GLU A 540 -7.63 15.54 -10.80
N LYS A 541 -6.32 15.80 -10.81
CA LYS A 541 -5.26 14.79 -10.96
C LYS A 541 -4.25 14.90 -9.84
N ASP A 542 -3.44 13.86 -9.70
CA ASP A 542 -2.38 13.80 -8.71
C ASP A 542 -1.31 14.87 -8.94
N LEU A 543 -0.57 15.21 -7.89
CA LEU A 543 0.45 16.26 -7.93
C LEU A 543 1.63 15.89 -8.83
N ARG A 544 1.94 14.60 -9.03
CA ARG A 544 3.00 14.16 -9.95
C ARG A 544 2.64 14.54 -11.39
N TYR A 545 1.39 14.38 -11.80
CA TYR A 545 0.90 14.86 -13.09
C TYR A 545 1.16 16.36 -13.28
N TYR A 546 0.81 17.18 -12.29
CA TYR A 546 1.00 18.63 -12.40
C TYR A 546 2.49 19.05 -12.33
N ILE A 547 3.32 18.34 -11.56
CA ILE A 547 4.78 18.54 -11.57
C ILE A 547 5.34 18.25 -12.97
N ILE A 548 4.92 17.15 -13.60
CA ILE A 548 5.30 16.83 -14.99
C ILE A 548 4.91 17.97 -15.93
N LYS A 549 3.66 18.45 -15.85
CA LYS A 549 3.17 19.54 -16.72
C LYS A 549 3.92 20.85 -16.48
N TYR A 550 4.23 21.17 -15.23
CA TYR A 550 5.03 22.33 -14.88
C TYR A 550 6.43 22.24 -15.51
N MET A 551 7.10 21.09 -15.40
CA MET A 551 8.41 20.86 -16.00
C MET A 551 8.36 20.94 -17.55
N GLU A 552 7.39 20.27 -18.18
CA GLU A 552 7.17 20.34 -19.63
C GLU A 552 6.99 21.79 -20.13
N ALA A 553 6.26 22.61 -19.37
CA ALA A 553 6.03 24.01 -19.71
C ALA A 553 7.31 24.87 -19.55
N LYS A 554 8.09 24.65 -18.50
CA LYS A 554 9.33 25.41 -18.24
C LYS A 554 10.48 25.01 -19.17
N LYS A 555 10.50 23.77 -19.66
CA LYS A 555 11.55 23.14 -20.49
C LYS A 555 12.92 23.02 -19.82
N THR A 556 13.36 24.05 -19.11
CA THR A 556 14.57 24.08 -18.29
C THR A 556 14.19 24.45 -16.86
N ILE A 557 14.72 23.71 -15.89
CA ILE A 557 14.52 23.98 -14.47
C ILE A 557 15.86 24.17 -13.76
N ARG A 558 15.85 25.05 -12.76
CA ARG A 558 16.96 25.23 -11.83
C ARG A 558 16.39 25.37 -10.43
N PRO A 559 16.10 24.27 -9.73
CA PRO A 559 15.62 24.32 -8.36
C PRO A 559 16.59 25.10 -7.47
N VAL A 560 16.07 26.01 -6.67
CA VAL A 560 16.82 26.84 -5.72
C VAL A 560 16.08 26.89 -4.40
N ALA A 561 16.81 26.98 -3.30
CA ALA A 561 16.22 27.21 -1.99
C ALA A 561 15.62 28.63 -1.94
N LEU A 562 14.40 28.75 -1.42
CA LEU A 562 13.70 30.01 -1.17
C LEU A 562 14.31 30.77 0.01
N ASN A 563 14.95 30.07 0.95
CA ASN A 563 15.58 30.63 2.15
C ASN A 563 14.61 31.46 3.02
N ASN A 564 13.31 31.18 2.94
CA ASN A 564 12.27 31.83 3.74
C ASN A 564 12.30 31.37 5.20
N TRP A 565 12.98 30.25 5.51
CA TRP A 565 13.10 29.75 6.88
C TRP A 565 14.46 29.18 7.22
N LYS A 566 14.77 29.16 8.52
CA LYS A 566 16.01 28.59 9.06
C LYS A 566 15.86 28.04 10.48
N ILE A 567 16.74 27.10 10.82
CA ILE A 567 16.87 26.53 12.16
C ILE A 567 17.89 27.36 12.95
N ILE A 568 17.57 27.71 14.19
CA ILE A 568 18.43 28.51 15.08
C ILE A 568 18.59 27.82 16.45
N PRO A 569 19.69 28.04 17.19
CA PRO A 569 20.85 28.87 16.84
C PRO A 569 21.70 28.28 15.69
N GLU A 570 22.02 29.09 14.67
CA GLU A 570 22.69 28.61 13.45
C GLU A 570 24.07 27.98 13.73
N LYS A 571 24.79 28.49 14.74
CA LYS A 571 26.08 27.92 15.14
C LYS A 571 25.93 26.44 15.56
N TRP A 572 24.92 26.14 16.37
CA TRP A 572 24.67 24.76 16.83
C TRP A 572 24.27 23.87 15.68
N VAL A 573 23.38 24.37 14.82
CA VAL A 573 22.91 23.65 13.63
C VAL A 573 24.08 23.31 12.70
N ASN A 574 24.99 24.25 12.45
CA ASN A 574 26.15 24.02 11.58
C ASN A 574 27.13 22.97 12.13
N GLU A 575 27.35 22.97 13.46
CA GLU A 575 28.22 21.99 14.13
C GLU A 575 27.58 20.58 14.11
N ALA A 576 26.29 20.47 14.45
CA ALA A 576 25.56 19.19 14.47
C ALA A 576 25.30 18.61 13.06
N LYS A 577 25.01 19.46 12.06
CA LYS A 577 24.61 19.04 10.70
C LYS A 577 25.59 18.06 10.08
N SER A 578 26.90 18.28 10.22
CA SER A 578 27.90 17.43 9.57
C SER A 578 27.90 16.00 10.13
N GLY A 579 27.73 15.85 11.45
CA GLY A 579 27.62 14.54 12.10
C GLY A 579 26.33 13.83 11.72
N ASP A 580 25.20 14.52 11.84
CA ASP A 580 23.88 13.97 11.53
C ASP A 580 23.74 13.58 10.06
N TYR A 581 24.31 14.39 9.14
CA TYR A 581 24.33 14.09 7.71
C TYR A 581 25.09 12.80 7.42
N ALA A 582 26.28 12.63 8.01
CA ALA A 582 27.08 11.42 7.83
C ALA A 582 26.43 10.18 8.47
N MET A 583 25.70 10.36 9.57
CA MET A 583 24.95 9.28 10.21
C MET A 583 23.75 8.84 9.37
N LEU A 584 23.03 9.79 8.75
CA LEU A 584 21.81 9.51 8.01
C LEU A 584 22.08 8.96 6.59
N PHE A 585 23.11 9.46 5.91
CA PHE A 585 23.35 9.15 4.48
C PHE A 585 24.66 8.41 4.20
N GLY A 586 25.37 7.99 5.25
CA GLY A 586 26.72 7.48 5.14
C GLY A 586 27.75 8.57 4.83
N LYS A 587 29.01 8.14 4.69
CA LYS A 587 30.16 9.01 4.38
C LYS A 587 30.30 9.32 2.89
#